data_AF-A0A1Z5KZQ9-F1
#
_entry.id   AF-A0A1Z5KZQ9-F1
#
_cell.length_a   1.000
_cell.length_b   1.000
_cell.length_c   1.000
_cell.angle_alpha   90.00
_cell.angle_beta   90.00
_cell.angle_gamma   90.00
#
_symmetry.space_group_name_H-M   'P 1'
#
loop_
_entity.id
_entity.type
_entity.pdbx_description
1 polymer ?
#
loop_
_entity_poly.entity_id
_entity_poly.type
_entity_poly.pdbx_seq_one_letter_code
_entity_poly.pdbx_strand_id
1 'polypeptide(L)'
;MMVFNYLVTGVLMHIAPYCYTYTSLTILAVTMALSGGSTITLFSVLFLEYLGIRLMPLAYGLSNCITGNATFFRPRLIGYYRDAAGEYDDFFRLLGSFQLFVSFLWLLACFYERHKAKKGKKGSDCPKGVV
;
A
#
# COMPACT_ATOMS: atom_id res chain seq x y z
N MET A 1 -5.32 5.01 7.88
CA MET A 1 -5.89 5.22 6.53
C MET A 1 -5.18 4.40 5.47
N MET A 2 -3.86 4.51 5.30
CA MET A 2 -3.09 3.68 4.33
C MET A 2 -3.19 2.17 4.59
N VAL A 3 -3.05 1.74 5.84
CA VAL A 3 -3.20 0.32 6.26
C VAL A 3 -4.55 -0.25 5.80
N PHE A 4 -5.64 0.50 6.03
CA PHE A 4 -7.00 0.05 5.72
C PHE A 4 -7.19 -0.16 4.23
N ASN A 5 -6.76 0.80 3.41
CA ASN A 5 -6.85 0.68 1.95
C ASN A 5 -6.12 -0.57 1.44
N TYR A 6 -4.87 -0.77 1.86
CA TYR A 6 -4.10 -1.94 1.43
C TYR A 6 -4.63 -3.27 1.98
N LEU A 7 -5.21 -3.28 3.18
CA LEU A 7 -5.84 -4.49 3.73
C LEU A 7 -7.08 -4.86 2.92
N VAL A 8 -7.94 -3.87 2.63
CA VAL A 8 -9.14 -4.05 1.81
C VAL A 8 -8.77 -4.55 0.41
N THR A 9 -7.82 -3.92 -0.28
CA THR A 9 -7.37 -4.37 -1.61
C THR A 9 -6.77 -5.77 -1.59
N GLY A 10 -5.98 -6.13 -0.56
CA GLY A 10 -5.38 -7.46 -0.43
C GLY A 10 -6.42 -8.56 -0.20
N VAL A 11 -7.40 -8.32 0.66
CA VAL A 11 -8.51 -9.26 0.89
C VAL A 11 -9.37 -9.42 -0.37
N LEU A 12 -9.68 -8.31 -1.05
CA LEU A 12 -10.43 -8.33 -2.32
C LEU A 12 -9.70 -9.15 -3.39
N MET A 13 -8.38 -9.04 -3.52
CA MET A 13 -7.60 -9.86 -4.46
C MET A 13 -7.64 -11.36 -4.13
N HIS A 14 -7.73 -11.75 -2.86
CA HIS A 14 -7.91 -13.16 -2.49
C HIS A 14 -9.33 -13.68 -2.77
N ILE A 15 -10.33 -12.79 -2.78
CA ILE A 15 -11.73 -13.13 -3.07
C ILE A 15 -11.99 -13.15 -4.59
N ALA A 16 -11.22 -12.36 -5.36
CA ALA A 16 -11.29 -12.26 -6.81
C ALA A 16 -11.42 -13.60 -7.58
N PRO A 17 -10.64 -14.66 -7.28
CA PRO A 17 -10.77 -15.95 -7.98
C PRO A 17 -12.12 -16.64 -7.80
N TYR A 18 -12.88 -16.33 -6.74
CA TYR A 18 -14.19 -16.92 -6.48
C TYR A 18 -15.35 -16.16 -7.14
N CYS A 19 -15.05 -15.04 -7.82
CA CYS A 19 -16.04 -14.15 -8.41
C CYS A 19 -16.19 -14.41 -9.92
N TYR A 20 -17.24 -15.14 -10.31
CA TYR A 20 -17.53 -15.47 -11.72
C TYR A 20 -18.66 -14.63 -12.33
N THR A 21 -19.41 -13.85 -11.53
CA THR A 21 -20.54 -13.05 -12.03
C THR A 21 -20.11 -11.64 -12.39
N TYR A 22 -20.69 -11.08 -13.46
CA TYR A 22 -20.41 -9.71 -13.91
C TYR A 22 -20.58 -8.69 -12.78
N THR A 23 -21.65 -8.80 -12.00
CA THR A 23 -21.92 -7.91 -10.86
C THR A 23 -20.87 -8.02 -9.76
N SER A 24 -20.36 -9.23 -9.47
CA SER A 24 -19.29 -9.39 -8.48
C SER A 24 -17.98 -8.75 -8.93
N LEU A 25 -17.63 -8.89 -10.22
CA LEU A 25 -16.42 -8.30 -10.80
C LEU A 25 -16.50 -6.78 -10.86
N THR A 26 -17.66 -6.19 -11.15
CA THR A 26 -17.82 -4.73 -11.16
C THR A 26 -17.73 -4.15 -9.75
N ILE A 27 -18.36 -4.78 -8.75
CA ILE A 27 -18.25 -4.37 -7.34
C ILE A 27 -16.78 -4.45 -6.87
N LEU A 28 -16.10 -5.53 -7.24
CA LEU A 28 -14.68 -5.73 -6.93
C LEU A 28 -13.83 -4.60 -7.54
N ALA A 29 -13.99 -4.33 -8.84
CA ALA A 29 -13.24 -3.32 -9.56
C ALA A 29 -13.48 -1.90 -9.00
N VAL A 30 -14.73 -1.54 -8.71
CA VAL A 30 -15.08 -0.24 -8.11
C VAL A 30 -14.43 -0.09 -6.73
N THR A 31 -14.50 -1.12 -5.89
CA THR A 31 -13.91 -1.07 -4.54
C THR A 31 -12.39 -0.98 -4.59
N MET A 32 -11.76 -1.69 -5.53
CA MET A 32 -10.31 -1.61 -5.77
C MET A 32 -9.89 -0.23 -6.32
N ALA A 33 -10.70 0.37 -7.21
CA ALA A 33 -10.44 1.70 -7.74
C ALA A 33 -10.56 2.79 -6.65
N LEU A 34 -11.59 2.70 -5.80
CA LEU A 34 -11.79 3.63 -4.68
C LEU A 34 -10.64 3.57 -3.67
N SER A 35 -10.22 2.37 -3.28
CA SER A 35 -9.09 2.18 -2.36
C SER A 35 -7.76 2.61 -2.99
N GLY A 36 -7.55 2.29 -4.28
CA GLY A 36 -6.37 2.70 -5.04
C GLY A 36 -6.26 4.23 -5.19
N GLY A 37 -7.34 4.89 -5.59
CA GLY A 37 -7.40 6.36 -5.70
C GLY A 37 -7.12 7.05 -4.37
N SER A 38 -7.74 6.57 -3.29
CA SER A 38 -7.52 7.09 -1.94
C SER A 38 -6.05 6.98 -1.52
N THR A 39 -5.40 5.86 -1.88
CA THR A 39 -3.98 5.61 -1.57
C THR A 39 -3.06 6.59 -2.28
N ILE A 40 -3.31 6.87 -3.57
CA ILE A 40 -2.52 7.83 -4.36
C ILE A 40 -2.61 9.24 -3.76
N THR A 41 -3.81 9.69 -3.39
CA THR A 41 -4.01 11.00 -2.74
C THR A 41 -3.28 11.08 -1.40
N LEU A 42 -3.40 10.05 -0.55
CA LEU A 42 -2.73 10.02 0.75
C LEU A 42 -1.20 10.00 0.62
N PHE A 43 -0.66 9.30 -0.38
CA PHE A 43 0.78 9.24 -0.62
C PHE A 43 1.35 10.63 -0.96
N SER A 44 0.62 11.42 -1.76
CA SER A 44 0.99 12.81 -2.07
C SER A 44 1.09 13.67 -0.80
N VAL A 45 0.08 13.60 0.07
CA VAL A 45 0.06 14.34 1.35
C VAL A 45 1.20 13.89 2.27
N LEU A 46 1.46 12.58 2.34
CA LEU A 46 2.53 12.05 3.19
C LEU A 46 3.93 12.53 2.73
N PHE A 47 4.19 12.52 1.42
CA PHE A 47 5.47 13.02 0.90
C PHE A 47 5.67 14.50 1.20
N LEU A 48 4.59 15.27 1.12
CA LEU A 48 4.59 16.68 1.48
C LEU A 48 4.96 16.89 2.96
N GLU A 49 4.37 16.11 3.88
CA GLU A 49 4.65 16.22 5.32
C GLU A 49 6.07 15.78 5.68
N TYR A 50 6.59 14.73 5.03
CA TYR A 50 7.90 14.15 5.36
C TYR A 50 9.09 14.88 4.72
N LEU A 51 8.95 15.33 3.47
CA LEU A 51 10.06 15.92 2.70
C LEU A 51 9.89 17.43 2.45
N GLY A 52 8.70 17.98 2.67
CA GLY A 52 8.34 19.36 2.34
C GLY A 52 8.14 19.60 0.83
N ILE A 53 7.60 20.78 0.48
CA ILE A 53 7.25 21.16 -0.91
C ILE A 53 8.42 21.01 -1.89
N ARG A 54 9.66 21.33 -1.47
CA ARG A 54 10.81 21.44 -2.39
C ARG A 54 11.31 20.10 -2.93
N LEU A 55 11.28 19.05 -2.11
CA LEU A 55 11.82 17.74 -2.47
C LEU A 55 10.72 16.74 -2.91
N MET A 56 9.46 17.08 -2.68
CA MET A 56 8.30 16.26 -3.03
C MET A 56 8.28 15.83 -4.51
N PRO A 57 8.48 16.71 -5.52
CA PRO A 57 8.43 16.30 -6.92
C PRO A 57 9.54 15.31 -7.30
N LEU A 58 10.75 15.50 -6.74
CA LEU A 58 11.90 14.63 -7.00
C LEU A 58 11.69 13.24 -6.40
N ALA A 59 11.21 13.18 -5.15
CA ALA A 59 10.94 11.92 -4.48
C ALA A 59 9.75 11.18 -5.11
N TYR A 60 8.70 11.91 -5.51
CA TYR A 60 7.57 11.34 -6.25
C TYR A 60 8.00 10.82 -7.62
N GLY A 61 8.82 11.57 -8.36
CA GLY A 61 9.40 11.14 -9.64
C GLY A 61 10.23 9.86 -9.51
N LEU A 62 11.13 9.79 -8.52
CA LEU A 62 11.93 8.60 -8.27
C LEU A 62 11.07 7.39 -7.89
N SER A 63 10.07 7.59 -7.03
CA SER A 63 9.12 6.53 -6.65
C SER A 63 8.36 5.99 -7.86
N ASN A 64 7.99 6.86 -8.80
CA ASN A 64 7.32 6.48 -10.03
C ASN A 64 8.27 5.80 -11.02
N CYS A 65 9.55 6.18 -11.07
CA CYS A 65 10.56 5.45 -11.85
C CYS A 65 10.71 4.00 -11.36
N ILE A 66 10.79 3.78 -10.04
CA ILE A 66 10.85 2.42 -9.47
C ILE A 66 9.56 1.65 -9.78
N THR A 67 8.41 2.30 -9.60
CA THR A 67 7.10 1.70 -9.89
C THR A 67 6.93 1.35 -11.38
N GLY A 68 7.43 2.21 -12.27
CA GLY A 68 7.45 1.97 -13.71
C GLY A 68 8.28 0.74 -14.07
N ASN A 69 9.48 0.62 -13.50
CA ASN A 69 10.32 -0.59 -13.66
C ASN A 69 9.59 -1.84 -13.18
N ALA A 70 8.97 -1.80 -11.98
CA ALA A 70 8.17 -2.91 -11.46
C ALA A 70 7.00 -3.26 -12.40
N THR A 71 6.44 -2.28 -13.10
CA THR A 71 5.31 -2.47 -14.03
C THR A 71 5.72 -3.18 -15.32
N PHE A 72 6.98 -3.08 -15.76
CA PHE A 72 7.50 -3.90 -16.86
C PHE A 72 7.62 -5.40 -16.48
N PHE A 73 7.82 -5.72 -15.20
CA PHE A 73 7.85 -7.12 -14.75
C PHE A 73 6.46 -7.75 -14.68
N ARG A 74 5.41 -6.96 -14.39
CA ARG A 74 4.02 -7.44 -14.29
C ARG A 74 3.54 -8.24 -15.53
N PRO A 75 3.68 -7.75 -16.78
CA PRO A 75 3.22 -8.49 -17.96
C PRO A 75 4.00 -9.78 -18.20
N ARG A 76 5.29 -9.84 -17.85
CA ARG A 76 6.06 -11.09 -17.91
C ARG A 76 5.54 -12.13 -16.93
N LEU A 77 5.21 -11.70 -15.70
CA LEU A 77 4.64 -12.58 -14.68
C LEU A 77 3.25 -13.07 -15.10
N ILE A 78 2.39 -12.17 -15.59
CA ILE A 78 1.07 -12.49 -16.13
C ILE A 78 1.17 -13.48 -17.30
N GLY A 79 2.12 -13.27 -18.23
CA GLY A 79 2.35 -14.17 -19.36
C GLY A 79 2.77 -15.57 -18.92
N TYR A 80 3.67 -15.68 -17.95
CA TYR A 80 4.08 -16.97 -17.40
C TYR A 80 2.92 -17.74 -16.76
N TYR A 81 2.14 -17.09 -15.90
CA TYR A 81 0.98 -17.73 -15.26
C TYR A 81 -0.13 -18.07 -16.27
N ARG A 82 -0.34 -17.22 -17.28
CA ARG A 82 -1.31 -17.47 -18.36
C ARG A 82 -0.91 -18.67 -19.22
N ASP A 83 0.37 -18.78 -19.58
CA ASP A 83 0.85 -19.77 -20.53
C ASP A 83 1.15 -21.13 -19.85
N ALA A 84 1.42 -21.17 -18.54
CA ALA A 84 1.74 -22.39 -17.81
C ALA A 84 0.59 -23.04 -17.04
N ALA A 85 -0.39 -22.27 -16.54
CA ALA A 85 -1.41 -22.77 -15.61
C ALA A 85 -2.85 -22.75 -16.14
N GLY A 86 -3.16 -21.92 -17.16
CA GLY A 86 -4.53 -21.71 -17.64
C GLY A 86 -5.48 -21.01 -16.65
N GLU A 87 -5.21 -21.09 -15.34
CA GLU A 87 -5.98 -20.48 -14.25
C GLU A 87 -5.20 -19.30 -13.62
N TYR A 88 -5.88 -18.15 -13.45
CA TYR A 88 -5.30 -16.93 -12.87
C TYR A 88 -5.34 -16.90 -11.33
N ASP A 89 -5.91 -17.92 -10.71
CA ASP A 89 -6.26 -17.91 -9.29
C ASP A 89 -5.03 -17.79 -8.39
N ASP A 90 -3.95 -18.49 -8.73
CA ASP A 90 -2.68 -18.40 -8.00
C ASP A 90 -1.98 -17.05 -8.17
N PHE A 91 -2.15 -16.42 -9.34
CA PHE A 91 -1.61 -15.08 -9.58
C PHE A 91 -2.33 -14.04 -8.71
N PHE A 92 -3.66 -14.11 -8.62
CA PHE A 92 -4.44 -13.23 -7.73
C PHE A 92 -4.12 -13.46 -6.25
N ARG A 93 -3.92 -14.71 -5.82
CA ARG A 93 -3.49 -15.03 -4.45
C ARG A 93 -2.09 -14.51 -4.14
N LEU A 94 -1.16 -14.62 -5.09
CA LEU A 94 0.20 -14.08 -4.96
C LEU A 94 0.16 -12.56 -4.80
N LEU A 95 -0.57 -11.86 -5.67
CA LEU A 95 -0.72 -10.41 -5.60
C LEU A 95 -1.41 -9.96 -4.29
N GLY A 96 -2.46 -10.67 -3.87
CA GLY A 96 -3.13 -10.45 -2.59
C GLY A 96 -2.18 -10.58 -1.41
N SER A 97 -1.32 -11.60 -1.41
CA SER A 97 -0.30 -11.82 -0.37
C SER A 97 0.71 -10.68 -0.31
N PHE A 98 1.24 -10.23 -1.45
CA PHE A 98 2.11 -9.05 -1.51
C PHE A 98 1.42 -7.82 -0.93
N GLN A 99 0.13 -7.65 -1.23
CA GLN A 99 -0.62 -6.50 -0.77
C GLN A 99 -0.88 -6.52 0.74
N LEU A 100 -1.12 -7.70 1.31
CA LEU A 100 -1.21 -7.91 2.76
C LEU A 100 0.14 -7.68 3.45
N PHE A 101 1.25 -8.12 2.84
CA PHE A 101 2.58 -7.86 3.36
C PHE A 101 2.89 -6.36 3.42
N VAL A 102 2.51 -5.59 2.40
CA VAL A 102 2.62 -4.13 2.42
C VAL A 102 1.76 -3.51 3.52
N SER A 103 0.55 -4.01 3.74
CA SER A 103 -0.30 -3.56 4.85
C SER A 103 0.35 -3.81 6.21
N PHE A 104 1.01 -4.97 6.37
CA PHE A 104 1.77 -5.31 7.57
C PHE A 104 2.97 -4.36 7.79
N LEU A 105 3.73 -4.03 6.74
CA LEU A 105 4.81 -3.04 6.84
C LEU A 105 4.29 -1.66 7.27
N TRP A 106 3.14 -1.24 6.75
CA TRP A 106 2.49 -0.01 7.16
C TRP A 106 2.03 -0.02 8.62
N LEU A 107 1.53 -1.17 9.11
CA LEU A 107 1.22 -1.34 10.53
C LEU A 107 2.47 -1.15 11.39
N LEU A 108 3.59 -1.78 11.02
CA LEU A 108 4.87 -1.64 11.72
C LEU A 108 5.35 -0.17 11.73
N ALA A 109 5.24 0.54 10.60
CA ALA A 109 5.58 1.95 10.53
C ALA A 109 4.73 2.80 11.49
N CYS A 110 3.42 2.59 11.52
CA CYS A 110 2.52 3.27 12.46
C CYS A 110 2.86 2.94 13.92
N PHE A 111 3.19 1.68 14.24
CA PHE A 111 3.65 1.33 15.58
C PHE A 111 4.94 2.06 15.94
N TYR A 112 5.91 2.09 15.03
CA TYR A 112 7.18 2.77 15.23
C TYR A 112 6.99 4.27 15.52
N GLU A 113 6.15 4.97 14.73
CA GLU A 113 5.82 6.37 14.96
C GLU A 113 5.14 6.59 16.33
N ARG A 114 4.20 5.72 16.71
CA ARG A 114 3.54 5.78 18.03
C ARG A 114 4.53 5.55 19.17
N HIS A 115 5.49 4.65 19.00
CA HIS A 115 6.55 4.42 19.98
C HIS A 115 7.49 5.62 20.10
N LYS A 116 7.87 6.25 18.99
CA LYS A 116 8.66 7.49 18.97
C LYS A 116 7.91 8.63 19.68
N ALA A 117 6.63 8.81 19.39
CA ALA A 117 5.79 9.83 20.04
C ALA A 117 5.66 9.61 21.56
N LYS A 118 5.54 8.35 22.02
CA LYS A 118 5.52 8.01 23.46
C LYS A 118 6.86 8.29 24.15
N LYS A 119 7.99 8.01 23.50
CA LYS A 119 9.33 8.35 24.03
C LYS A 119 9.55 9.87 24.08
N GLY A 120 9.09 10.61 23.07
CA GLY A 120 9.15 12.08 23.05
C GLY A 120 8.36 12.74 24.18
N LYS A 121 7.16 12.23 24.49
CA LYS A 121 6.35 12.72 25.63
C LYS A 121 7.01 12.44 26.99
N LYS A 122 7.61 11.26 27.19
CA LYS A 122 8.33 10.93 28.44
C LYS A 122 9.57 11.80 28.71
N GLY A 123 10.21 12.36 27.68
CA GLY A 123 11.36 13.26 27.84
C GLY A 123 10.99 14.70 28.22
N SER A 124 9.75 15.13 27.97
CA SER A 124 9.28 16.49 28.29
C SER A 124 8.62 16.60 29.67
N ASP A 125 8.36 15.47 30.33
CA ASP A 125 7.73 15.37 31.66
C ASP A 125 8.77 15.25 32.80
N CYS A 126 10.07 15.34 32.49
CA CYS A 126 11.07 15.60 33.52
C CYS A 126 11.04 17.11 33.77
N PRO A 127 10.52 17.61 34.91
CA PRO A 127 10.51 19.03 35.18
C PRO A 127 11.96 19.50 35.14
N LYS A 128 12.23 20.54 34.35
CA LYS A 128 13.47 21.31 34.50
C LYS A 128 13.41 21.88 35.91
N GLY A 129 14.12 21.22 36.82
CA GLY A 129 14.28 21.65 38.19
C GLY A 129 14.73 23.09 38.20
N VAL A 130 13.97 23.90 38.91
CA VAL A 130 14.38 25.19 39.45
C VAL A 130 15.73 25.02 40.13
N VAL A 131 16.72 25.76 39.66
CA VAL A 131 17.85 26.32 40.44
C VAL A 131 18.40 27.52 39.68
#